data_AF-A0A7G8H575-F1
#
_entry.id   AF-A0A7G8H575-F1
#
_cell.length_a   1.000
_cell.length_b   1.000
_cell.length_c   1.000
_cell.angle_alpha   90.00
_cell.angle_beta   90.00
_cell.angle_gamma   90.00
#
_symmetry.space_group_name_H-M   'P 1'
#
loop_
_entity.id
_entity.type
_entity.pdbx_description
1 polymer ?
#
loop_
_entity_poly.entity_id
_entity_poly.type
_entity_poly.pdbx_seq_one_letter_code
_entity_poly.pdbx_strand_id
1 'polypeptide(L)'
;MIVAGPCGSGKSSILQAAYKENLPLFGADYQSCFRKSCKDKTYVGYPDFKKALRKKSFFQARHVKSLTLEESLPRFVLLHVDLYQVLLGIDPSCYPRSLKMREALRAIRLGKNVEKKRMASKQGKRSFASLQVASENDLMMRFYLQRPFFRRFKRILVNTVHCNFSDTARQLAVRKQKRSSNPRRLEQCRNKYFLAPEAIAQSIHRELYASWERNLSMLVPAALYTTQVSASGDLLVNGSLLVADWSKRFQRISY
;
A
#
# COMPACT_ATOMS: atom_id res chain seq x y z
N MET A 1 7.91 10.97 -3.65
CA MET A 1 8.48 9.71 -3.14
C MET A 1 7.36 8.75 -2.85
N ILE A 2 7.54 7.48 -3.15
CA ILE A 2 6.54 6.43 -2.98
C ILE A 2 7.18 5.30 -2.19
N VAL A 3 6.52 4.87 -1.12
CA VAL A 3 6.81 3.59 -0.43
C VAL A 3 5.61 2.67 -0.66
N ALA A 4 5.79 1.64 -1.48
CA ALA A 4 4.75 0.72 -1.92
C ALA A 4 4.96 -0.69 -1.33
N GLY A 5 3.88 -1.47 -1.27
CA GLY A 5 3.90 -2.85 -0.79
C GLY A 5 2.53 -3.30 -0.28
N PRO A 6 2.31 -4.60 -0.07
CA PRO A 6 1.03 -5.14 0.40
C PRO A 6 0.75 -4.73 1.84
N CYS A 7 -0.52 -4.75 2.23
CA CYS A 7 -0.87 -4.54 3.63
C CYS A 7 -0.15 -5.56 4.53
N GLY A 8 0.34 -5.11 5.69
CA GLY A 8 1.12 -5.96 6.59
C GLY A 8 2.63 -5.99 6.36
N SER A 9 3.14 -5.51 5.21
CA SER A 9 4.58 -5.59 4.84
C SER A 9 5.56 -4.77 5.68
N GLY A 10 5.13 -4.15 6.78
CA GLY A 10 6.02 -3.36 7.65
C GLY A 10 6.37 -1.94 7.14
N LYS A 11 5.83 -1.49 6.00
CA LYS A 11 6.06 -0.13 5.44
C LYS A 11 6.00 1.00 6.48
N SER A 12 4.98 1.01 7.33
CA SER A 12 4.81 2.08 8.33
C SER A 12 5.93 2.05 9.37
N SER A 13 6.33 0.88 9.84
CA SER A 13 7.45 0.70 10.76
C SER A 13 8.78 1.09 10.11
N ILE A 14 9.00 0.68 8.86
CA ILE A 14 10.17 1.05 8.06
C ILE A 14 10.27 2.57 7.91
N LEU A 15 9.18 3.23 7.52
CA LEU A 15 9.14 4.69 7.40
C LEU A 15 9.43 5.39 8.73
N GLN A 16 8.77 4.98 9.81
CA GLN A 16 8.98 5.58 11.13
C GLN A 16 10.43 5.50 11.58
N ALA A 17 11.04 4.33 11.50
CA ALA A 17 12.43 4.14 11.87
C ALA A 17 13.37 4.89 10.92
N ALA A 18 13.09 4.93 9.61
CA ALA A 18 13.90 5.72 8.67
C ALA A 18 13.89 7.22 8.97
N TYR A 19 12.76 7.77 9.43
CA TYR A 19 12.75 9.15 9.90
C TYR A 19 13.44 9.31 11.25
N LYS A 20 13.23 8.42 12.20
CA LYS A 20 13.82 8.52 13.54
C LYS A 20 15.35 8.38 13.51
N GLU A 21 15.85 7.44 12.72
CA GLU A 21 17.28 7.11 12.64
C GLU A 21 17.97 7.67 11.40
N ASN A 22 17.29 8.53 10.64
CA ASN A 22 17.85 9.16 9.44
C ASN A 22 18.40 8.16 8.41
N LEU A 23 17.67 7.06 8.17
CA LEU A 23 18.11 6.01 7.26
C LEU A 23 17.91 6.40 5.79
N PRO A 24 18.86 6.13 4.88
CA PRO A 24 18.79 6.47 3.45
C PRO A 24 17.92 5.51 2.62
N LEU A 25 16.61 5.44 2.90
CA LEU A 25 15.67 4.56 2.18
C LEU A 25 15.55 4.83 0.68
N PHE A 26 15.93 6.02 0.24
CA PHE A 26 15.93 6.42 -1.17
C PHE A 26 17.33 6.75 -1.66
N GLY A 27 18.36 6.13 -1.07
CA GLY A 27 19.75 6.47 -1.35
C GLY A 27 20.21 7.77 -0.69
N ALA A 28 21.53 7.95 -0.59
CA ALA A 28 22.13 9.11 0.07
C ALA A 28 21.75 10.44 -0.62
N ASP A 29 21.74 10.44 -1.96
CA ASP A 29 21.46 11.63 -2.79
C ASP A 29 20.10 12.26 -2.51
N TYR A 30 19.12 11.45 -2.13
CA TYR A 30 17.75 11.89 -1.91
C TYR A 30 17.38 12.01 -0.42
N GLN A 31 18.34 11.79 0.49
CA GLN A 31 18.06 11.73 1.92
C GLN A 31 17.55 13.07 2.47
N SER A 32 18.15 14.18 2.05
CA SER A 32 17.70 15.53 2.42
C SER A 32 16.25 15.80 1.96
N CYS A 33 15.90 15.36 0.75
CA CYS A 33 14.56 15.47 0.22
C CYS A 33 13.57 14.61 1.01
N PHE A 34 13.96 13.38 1.38
CA PHE A 34 13.14 12.47 2.17
C PHE A 34 12.81 13.05 3.54
N ARG A 35 13.81 13.59 4.24
CA ARG A 35 13.65 14.30 5.52
C ARG A 35 12.68 15.47 5.43
N LYS A 36 12.67 16.20 4.31
CA LYS A 36 11.77 17.34 4.09
C LYS A 36 10.36 16.95 3.66
N SER A 37 10.13 15.68 3.28
CA SER A 37 8.81 15.20 2.82
C SER A 37 7.80 14.90 3.93
N CYS A 38 8.23 14.95 5.19
CA CYS A 38 7.35 14.87 6.35
C CYS A 38 7.86 15.78 7.48
N LYS A 39 6.99 16.64 8.00
CA LYS A 39 7.28 17.50 9.16
C LYS A 39 6.54 17.06 10.43
N ASP A 40 5.67 16.06 10.33
CA ASP A 40 4.99 15.52 11.51
C ASP A 40 5.96 14.68 12.35
N LYS A 41 6.20 15.12 13.59
CA LYS A 41 7.09 14.44 14.57
C LYS A 41 6.64 13.02 14.91
N THR A 42 5.37 12.68 14.69
CA THR A 42 4.84 11.34 14.95
C THR A 42 5.16 10.34 13.84
N TYR A 43 5.50 10.82 12.63
CA TYR A 43 5.81 9.98 11.46
C TYR A 43 4.71 8.93 11.18
N VAL A 44 3.44 9.33 11.25
CA VAL A 44 2.28 8.45 10.95
C VAL A 44 1.44 8.98 9.81
N GLY A 45 0.94 8.10 8.95
CA GLY A 45 -0.04 8.46 7.93
C GLY A 45 -1.45 8.61 8.53
N TYR A 46 -2.14 9.70 8.23
CA TYR A 46 -3.51 9.92 8.71
C TYR A 46 -4.55 9.41 7.72
N PRO A 47 -5.71 8.93 8.20
CA PRO A 47 -6.82 8.65 7.30
C PRO A 47 -7.42 9.87 6.63
N ASP A 48 -7.57 10.94 7.39
CA ASP A 48 -8.14 12.20 6.92
C ASP A 48 -7.11 12.98 6.09
N PHE A 49 -7.52 13.40 4.89
CA PHE A 49 -6.64 14.13 3.97
C PHE A 49 -6.25 15.51 4.52
N LYS A 50 -7.23 16.28 5.01
CA LYS A 50 -7.00 17.64 5.52
C LYS A 50 -6.04 17.63 6.70
N LYS A 51 -6.16 16.65 7.60
CA LYS A 51 -5.25 16.42 8.72
C LYS A 51 -3.85 16.05 8.23
N ALA A 52 -3.71 15.15 7.26
CA ALA A 52 -2.42 14.78 6.68
C ALA A 52 -1.72 16.00 6.06
N LEU A 53 -2.46 16.82 5.30
CA LEU A 53 -1.95 18.03 4.66
C LEU A 53 -1.52 19.08 5.70
N ARG A 54 -2.40 19.41 6.66
CA ARG A 54 -2.11 20.39 7.73
C ARG A 54 -0.88 20.00 8.55
N LYS A 55 -0.76 18.72 8.90
CA LYS A 55 0.39 18.20 9.66
C LYS A 55 1.63 17.99 8.81
N LYS A 56 1.54 18.13 7.48
CA LYS A 56 2.61 17.83 6.52
C LYS A 56 3.17 16.41 6.77
N SER A 57 2.25 15.46 6.91
CA SER A 57 2.58 14.05 7.15
C SER A 57 2.57 13.23 5.86
N PHE A 58 2.72 11.91 5.97
CA PHE A 58 2.61 10.97 4.86
C PHE A 58 1.19 10.94 4.33
N PHE A 59 1.08 10.87 3.01
CA PHE A 59 -0.18 10.65 2.33
C PHE A 59 -0.37 9.18 2.00
N GLN A 60 -1.61 8.72 1.99
CA GLN A 60 -1.98 7.34 1.64
C GLN A 60 -2.44 7.29 0.19
N ALA A 61 -2.44 6.09 -0.42
CA ALA A 61 -2.93 5.92 -1.80
C ALA A 61 -4.32 6.56 -2.04
N ARG A 62 -5.22 6.51 -1.05
CA ARG A 62 -6.57 7.09 -1.13
C ARG A 62 -6.60 8.62 -1.25
N HIS A 63 -5.51 9.30 -0.87
CA HIS A 63 -5.41 10.75 -0.92
C HIS A 63 -5.05 11.27 -2.30
N VAL A 64 -4.62 10.42 -3.24
CA VAL A 64 -4.15 10.86 -4.57
C VAL A 64 -5.17 11.70 -5.31
N LYS A 65 -6.48 11.39 -5.19
CA LYS A 65 -7.53 12.23 -5.77
C LYS A 65 -7.56 13.62 -5.15
N SER A 66 -7.59 13.73 -3.83
CA SER A 66 -7.57 15.02 -3.13
C SER A 66 -6.30 15.81 -3.44
N LEU A 67 -5.14 15.14 -3.48
CA LEU A 67 -3.87 15.73 -3.89
C LEU A 67 -3.86 16.20 -5.35
N THR A 68 -4.66 15.59 -6.22
CA THR A 68 -4.80 16.07 -7.61
C THR A 68 -5.51 17.42 -7.65
N LEU A 69 -6.51 17.62 -6.77
CA LEU A 69 -7.36 18.81 -6.72
C LEU A 69 -6.73 19.97 -5.92
N GLU A 70 -5.74 19.70 -5.09
CA GLU A 70 -5.07 20.72 -4.28
C GLU A 70 -4.27 21.68 -5.18
N GLU A 71 -4.55 22.99 -5.13
CA GLU A 71 -3.86 23.97 -5.97
C GLU A 71 -2.35 23.99 -5.71
N SER A 72 -1.95 24.00 -4.43
CA SER A 72 -0.55 24.01 -4.02
C SER A 72 -0.18 22.76 -3.23
N LEU A 73 0.87 22.05 -3.68
CA LEU A 73 1.41 20.90 -2.99
C LEU A 73 2.75 21.22 -2.33
N PRO A 74 3.10 20.55 -1.22
CA PRO A 74 4.46 20.59 -0.70
C PRO A 74 5.47 20.16 -1.79
N ARG A 75 6.64 20.82 -1.81
CA ARG A 75 7.74 20.51 -2.76
C ARG A 75 8.14 19.03 -2.74
N PHE A 76 8.07 18.40 -1.57
CA PHE A 76 8.36 16.98 -1.40
C PHE A 76 7.15 16.30 -0.77
N VAL A 77 6.61 15.28 -1.45
CA VAL A 77 5.47 14.50 -0.99
C VAL A 77 5.90 13.04 -0.84
N LEU A 78 5.55 12.43 0.29
CA LEU A 78 5.69 11.00 0.53
C LEU A 78 4.32 10.30 0.46
N LEU A 79 4.21 9.36 -0.47
CA LEU A 79 3.06 8.47 -0.59
C LEU A 79 3.37 7.10 0.01
N HIS A 80 2.58 6.71 0.99
CA HIS A 80 2.51 5.36 1.52
C HIS A 80 1.40 4.58 0.80
N VAL A 81 1.81 3.70 -0.12
CA VAL A 81 0.92 2.98 -1.03
C VAL A 81 0.72 1.55 -0.53
N ASP A 82 -0.53 1.22 -0.25
CA ASP A 82 -0.95 -0.15 0.05
C ASP A 82 -1.50 -0.77 -1.24
N LEU A 83 -0.74 -1.68 -1.83
CA LEU A 83 -1.04 -2.26 -3.15
C LEU A 83 -2.38 -2.98 -3.15
N TYR A 84 -2.73 -3.64 -2.04
CA TYR A 84 -4.00 -4.36 -1.95
C TYR A 84 -5.18 -3.41 -1.95
N GLN A 85 -5.04 -2.28 -1.26
CA GLN A 85 -6.04 -1.23 -1.23
C GLN A 85 -6.21 -0.59 -2.62
N VAL A 86 -5.11 -0.37 -3.36
CA VAL A 86 -5.16 0.12 -4.75
C VAL A 86 -5.95 -0.85 -5.63
N LEU A 87 -5.59 -2.14 -5.63
CA LEU A 87 -6.27 -3.14 -6.46
C LEU A 87 -7.72 -3.33 -6.07
N LEU A 88 -8.08 -3.22 -4.79
CA LEU A 88 -9.47 -3.27 -4.34
C LEU A 88 -10.31 -2.09 -4.87
N GLY A 89 -9.69 -0.95 -5.19
CA GLY A 89 -10.41 0.26 -5.57
C GLY A 89 -10.76 1.13 -4.36
N ILE A 90 -9.73 1.56 -3.62
CA ILE A 90 -9.78 2.53 -2.50
C ILE A 90 -10.72 3.73 -2.67
N ASP A 91 -10.93 4.15 -3.91
CA ASP A 91 -11.86 5.20 -4.28
C ASP A 91 -12.79 4.61 -5.35
N PRO A 92 -14.12 4.55 -5.13
CA PRO A 92 -15.08 4.05 -6.11
C PRO A 92 -15.05 4.79 -7.46
N SER A 93 -14.53 6.03 -7.48
CA SER A 93 -14.27 6.80 -8.71
C SER A 93 -12.98 6.40 -9.42
N CYS A 94 -12.09 5.65 -8.76
CA CYS A 94 -10.93 4.99 -9.36
C CYS A 94 -11.25 3.64 -10.02
N TYR A 95 -12.52 3.23 -10.00
CA TYR A 95 -12.91 1.91 -10.41
C TYR A 95 -13.39 1.91 -11.88
N PRO A 96 -12.67 1.26 -12.82
CA PRO A 96 -13.00 1.25 -14.24
C PRO A 96 -14.41 0.72 -14.52
N ARG A 97 -15.17 1.40 -15.38
CA ARG A 97 -16.56 1.03 -15.71
C ARG A 97 -16.67 -0.41 -16.22
N SER A 98 -15.77 -0.82 -17.11
CA SER A 98 -15.72 -2.19 -17.65
C SER A 98 -15.51 -3.26 -16.56
N LEU A 99 -14.73 -2.93 -15.52
CA LEU A 99 -14.53 -3.82 -14.39
C LEU A 99 -15.76 -3.84 -13.47
N LYS A 100 -16.50 -2.72 -13.33
CA LYS A 100 -17.76 -2.69 -12.53
C LYS A 100 -18.77 -3.65 -13.13
N MET A 101 -18.91 -3.60 -14.45
CA MET A 101 -19.83 -4.47 -15.19
C MET A 101 -19.44 -5.94 -15.04
N ARG A 102 -18.15 -6.28 -15.18
CA ARG A 102 -17.66 -7.64 -14.99
C ARG A 102 -17.93 -8.18 -13.58
N GLU A 103 -17.68 -7.40 -12.54
CA GLU A 103 -18.01 -7.82 -11.18
C GLU A 103 -19.52 -7.99 -10.97
N ALA A 104 -20.35 -7.10 -11.53
CA ALA A 104 -21.81 -7.24 -11.47
C ALA A 104 -22.29 -8.55 -12.12
N LEU A 105 -21.76 -8.88 -13.30
CA LEU A 105 -22.06 -10.13 -14.01
C LEU A 105 -21.61 -11.37 -13.23
N ARG A 106 -20.40 -11.36 -12.64
CA ARG A 106 -19.93 -12.46 -11.76
C ARG A 106 -20.86 -12.65 -10.56
N ALA A 107 -21.31 -11.57 -9.94
CA ALA A 107 -22.22 -11.64 -8.81
C ALA A 107 -23.58 -12.25 -9.19
N ILE A 108 -24.11 -11.94 -10.39
CA ILE A 108 -25.34 -12.53 -10.93
C ILE A 108 -25.16 -14.04 -11.13
N ARG A 109 -24.07 -14.47 -11.76
CA ARG A 109 -23.79 -15.91 -12.00
C ARG A 109 -23.66 -16.73 -10.73
N LEU A 110 -23.22 -16.12 -9.62
CA LEU A 110 -23.03 -16.78 -8.33
C LEU A 110 -24.27 -16.74 -7.43
N GLY A 111 -25.45 -16.34 -7.94
CA GLY A 111 -26.71 -16.40 -7.20
C GLY A 111 -26.77 -15.54 -5.93
N LYS A 112 -25.94 -14.49 -5.81
CA LYS A 112 -25.93 -13.66 -4.60
C LYS A 112 -27.13 -12.70 -4.58
N ASN A 113 -28.05 -12.93 -3.62
CA ASN A 113 -29.27 -12.15 -3.42
C ASN A 113 -29.08 -10.63 -3.47
N VAL A 114 -30.07 -9.98 -4.08
CA VAL A 114 -30.14 -8.56 -4.47
C VAL A 114 -30.07 -7.60 -3.27
N GLU A 115 -30.38 -8.03 -2.04
CA GLU A 115 -30.42 -7.14 -0.87
C GLU A 115 -29.04 -6.79 -0.29
N LYS A 116 -28.05 -7.68 -0.41
CA LYS A 116 -26.64 -7.34 -0.07
C LYS A 116 -26.04 -6.32 -1.05
N LYS A 117 -26.73 -5.98 -2.15
CA LYS A 117 -26.27 -5.02 -3.18
C LYS A 117 -26.17 -3.58 -2.67
N ARG A 118 -26.96 -3.12 -1.69
CA ARG A 118 -26.95 -1.69 -1.29
C ARG A 118 -25.76 -1.29 -0.40
N MET A 119 -25.19 -2.20 0.38
CA MET A 119 -24.00 -1.94 1.19
C MET A 119 -22.68 -2.33 0.50
N ALA A 120 -22.69 -3.36 -0.36
CA ALA A 120 -21.51 -3.76 -1.12
C ALA A 120 -21.24 -2.85 -2.34
N SER A 121 -22.26 -2.24 -2.95
CA SER A 121 -22.09 -1.35 -4.12
C SER A 121 -21.45 0.00 -3.78
N LYS A 122 -21.54 0.47 -2.52
CA LYS A 122 -20.91 1.74 -2.09
C LYS A 122 -19.40 1.66 -1.90
N GLN A 123 -18.84 0.45 -1.80
CA GLN A 123 -17.40 0.22 -1.71
C GLN A 123 -17.05 -0.75 -2.83
N GLY A 124 -16.48 -0.29 -3.94
CA GLY A 124 -15.99 -1.18 -4.99
C GLY A 124 -15.15 -2.29 -4.36
N LYS A 125 -15.71 -3.49 -4.22
CA LYS A 125 -15.10 -4.62 -3.52
C LYS A 125 -14.94 -5.71 -4.56
N ARG A 126 -13.75 -5.79 -5.12
CA ARG A 126 -13.36 -6.86 -6.03
C ARG A 126 -13.43 -8.20 -5.30
N SER A 127 -13.97 -9.20 -5.99
CA SER A 127 -13.93 -10.59 -5.56
C SER A 127 -12.49 -11.14 -5.54
N PHE A 128 -12.24 -12.19 -4.75
CA PHE A 128 -10.95 -12.90 -4.79
C PHE A 128 -10.65 -13.50 -6.17
N ALA A 129 -11.68 -13.94 -6.89
CA ALA A 129 -11.54 -14.37 -8.28
C ALA A 129 -10.98 -13.23 -9.15
N SER A 130 -11.58 -12.04 -9.07
CA SER A 130 -11.10 -10.85 -9.80
C SER A 130 -9.67 -10.47 -9.45
N LEU A 131 -9.30 -10.51 -8.16
CA LEU A 131 -7.97 -10.14 -7.69
C LEU A 131 -6.86 -11.07 -8.16
N GLN A 132 -7.18 -12.26 -8.68
CA GLN A 132 -6.23 -13.19 -9.31
C GLN A 132 -6.07 -12.93 -10.82
N VAL A 133 -6.93 -12.11 -11.43
CA VAL A 133 -6.90 -11.85 -12.88
C VAL A 133 -5.94 -10.70 -13.20
N ALA A 134 -4.80 -11.03 -13.80
CA ALA A 134 -3.73 -10.08 -14.10
C ALA A 134 -4.19 -8.85 -14.89
N SER A 135 -4.95 -9.06 -15.97
CA SER A 135 -5.44 -7.95 -16.82
C SER A 135 -6.39 -7.00 -16.09
N GLU A 136 -7.13 -7.47 -15.08
CA GLU A 136 -8.00 -6.63 -14.26
C GLU A 136 -7.21 -5.85 -13.22
N ASN A 137 -6.15 -6.45 -12.67
CA ASN A 137 -5.24 -5.78 -11.75
C ASN A 137 -4.42 -4.71 -12.45
N ASP A 138 -3.93 -4.99 -13.66
CA ASP A 138 -3.24 -4.02 -14.49
C ASP A 138 -4.16 -2.83 -14.81
N LEU A 139 -5.43 -3.07 -15.14
CA LEU A 139 -6.37 -1.98 -15.39
C LEU A 139 -6.55 -1.07 -14.15
N MET A 140 -6.65 -1.66 -12.96
CA MET A 140 -6.73 -0.90 -11.70
C MET A 140 -5.43 -0.12 -11.42
N MET A 141 -4.28 -0.76 -11.63
CA MET A 141 -2.98 -0.14 -11.38
C MET A 141 -2.71 1.00 -12.36
N ARG A 142 -2.97 0.82 -13.65
CA ARG A 142 -2.88 1.86 -14.69
C ARG A 142 -3.76 3.06 -14.34
N PHE A 143 -5.02 2.81 -13.97
CA PHE A 143 -5.93 3.89 -13.60
C PHE A 143 -5.44 4.69 -12.39
N TYR A 144 -4.81 4.01 -11.42
CA TYR A 144 -4.19 4.67 -10.28
C TYR A 144 -2.96 5.48 -10.70
N LEU A 145 -2.02 4.88 -11.43
CA LEU A 145 -0.73 5.50 -11.80
C LEU A 145 -0.83 6.60 -12.86
N GLN A 146 -1.87 6.59 -13.69
CA GLN A 146 -2.12 7.64 -14.69
C GLN A 146 -2.75 8.91 -14.12
N ARG A 147 -3.03 8.96 -12.81
CA ARG A 147 -3.61 10.15 -12.19
C ARG A 147 -2.73 11.38 -12.42
N PRO A 148 -3.31 12.55 -12.79
CA PRO A 148 -2.54 13.77 -13.07
C PRO A 148 -1.63 14.21 -11.91
N PHE A 149 -1.98 13.84 -10.67
CA PHE A 149 -1.13 14.04 -9.49
C PHE A 149 0.34 13.68 -9.72
N PHE A 150 0.63 12.52 -10.34
CA PHE A 150 2.02 12.08 -10.51
C PHE A 150 2.81 12.98 -11.46
N ARG A 151 2.15 13.56 -12.47
CA ARG A 151 2.77 14.48 -13.44
C ARG A 151 3.14 15.83 -12.85
N ARG A 152 2.67 16.15 -11.63
CA ARG A 152 3.01 17.40 -10.94
C ARG A 152 4.44 17.42 -10.39
N PHE A 153 5.15 16.29 -10.39
CA PHE A 153 6.48 16.18 -9.81
C PHE A 153 7.54 15.95 -10.90
N LYS A 154 8.61 16.74 -10.86
CA LYS A 154 9.77 16.58 -11.76
C LYS A 154 10.48 15.24 -11.60
N ARG A 155 10.47 14.66 -10.40
CA ARG A 155 11.13 13.39 -10.09
C ARG A 155 10.23 12.54 -9.19
N ILE A 156 10.10 11.27 -9.54
CA ILE A 156 9.42 10.26 -8.72
C ILE A 156 10.46 9.24 -8.29
N LEU A 157 10.57 9.03 -6.98
CA LEU A 157 11.40 7.99 -6.38
C LEU A 157 10.49 6.93 -5.80
N VAL A 158 10.78 5.66 -6.09
CA VAL A 158 9.96 4.54 -5.65
C VAL A 158 10.81 3.63 -4.78
N ASN A 159 10.29 3.26 -3.62
CA ASN A 159 10.80 2.18 -2.80
C ASN A 159 9.70 1.14 -2.62
N THR A 160 9.94 -0.08 -3.11
CA THR A 160 9.02 -1.21 -2.98
C THR A 160 9.44 -2.08 -1.80
N VAL A 161 8.57 -2.24 -0.82
CA VAL A 161 8.80 -3.10 0.35
C VAL A 161 8.35 -4.51 0.03
N HIS A 162 9.33 -5.41 -0.14
CA HIS A 162 9.11 -6.83 -0.33
C HIS A 162 8.99 -7.54 1.01
N CYS A 163 8.00 -8.41 1.08
CA CYS A 163 7.80 -9.34 2.18
C CYS A 163 7.23 -10.63 1.61
N ASN A 164 7.64 -11.76 2.18
CA ASN A 164 7.07 -13.04 1.77
C ASN A 164 5.65 -13.19 2.32
N PHE A 165 4.83 -13.97 1.61
CA PHE A 165 3.46 -14.26 2.03
C PHE A 165 3.43 -14.93 3.41
N SER A 166 4.29 -15.94 3.62
CA SER A 166 4.42 -16.69 4.88
C SER A 166 4.75 -15.77 6.07
N ASP A 167 5.71 -14.88 5.90
CA ASP A 167 6.08 -13.90 6.93
C ASP A 167 4.93 -12.95 7.26
N THR A 168 4.24 -12.47 6.22
CA THR A 168 3.09 -11.58 6.40
C THR A 168 1.95 -12.31 7.11
N ALA A 169 1.66 -13.56 6.72
CA ALA A 169 0.65 -14.40 7.35
C ALA A 169 0.97 -14.62 8.83
N ARG A 170 2.23 -14.96 9.16
CA ARG A 170 2.72 -15.14 10.53
C ARG A 170 2.57 -13.86 11.36
N GLN A 171 3.00 -12.72 10.84
CA GLN A 171 2.86 -11.44 11.54
C GLN A 171 1.39 -11.07 11.78
N LEU A 172 0.50 -11.38 10.84
CA LEU A 172 -0.94 -11.18 11.01
C LEU A 172 -1.54 -12.11 12.05
N ALA A 173 -1.15 -13.38 12.08
CA ALA A 173 -1.60 -14.34 13.08
C ALA A 173 -1.22 -13.88 14.50
N VAL A 174 0.04 -13.46 14.72
CA VAL A 174 0.49 -12.91 16.00
C VAL A 174 -0.31 -11.67 16.40
N ARG A 175 -0.60 -10.77 15.46
CA ARG A 175 -1.43 -9.58 15.72
C ARG A 175 -2.87 -9.92 16.08
N LYS A 176 -3.44 -11.00 15.51
CA LYS A 176 -4.78 -11.47 15.84
C LYS A 176 -4.82 -12.05 17.25
N GLN A 177 -3.85 -12.90 17.61
CA GLN A 177 -3.74 -13.49 18.94
C GLN A 177 -3.63 -12.43 20.04
N LYS A 178 -2.81 -11.39 19.82
CA LYS A 178 -2.66 -10.27 20.78
C LYS A 178 -3.89 -9.35 20.90
N ARG A 179 -4.87 -9.44 20.00
CA ARG A 179 -6.06 -8.56 19.94
C ARG A 179 -7.36 -9.25 20.39
N SER A 180 -7.26 -10.35 21.13
CA SER A 180 -8.39 -11.23 21.52
C SER A 180 -9.51 -10.58 22.35
N SER A 181 -9.41 -9.29 22.72
CA SER A 181 -10.42 -8.60 23.54
C SER A 181 -11.47 -7.78 22.77
N ASN A 182 -11.43 -7.66 21.42
CA ASN A 182 -12.49 -6.92 20.71
C ASN A 182 -12.79 -7.40 19.27
N PRO A 183 -13.79 -8.28 19.06
CA PRO A 183 -14.12 -8.88 17.76
C PRO A 183 -14.57 -7.86 16.70
N ARG A 184 -15.11 -6.69 17.08
CA ARG A 184 -15.55 -5.64 16.14
C ARG A 184 -14.40 -5.00 15.32
N ARG A 185 -13.13 -5.17 15.73
CA ARG A 185 -11.96 -4.66 14.98
C ARG A 185 -11.42 -5.63 13.92
N LEU A 186 -11.82 -6.91 13.94
CA LEU A 186 -11.38 -7.89 12.94
C LEU A 186 -11.98 -7.62 11.55
N GLU A 187 -13.22 -7.12 11.46
CA GLU A 187 -13.88 -6.76 10.19
C GLU A 187 -13.24 -5.54 9.48
N GLN A 188 -12.52 -4.70 10.23
CA GLN A 188 -11.77 -3.55 9.73
C GLN A 188 -10.36 -3.93 9.24
N CYS A 189 -9.99 -5.21 9.28
CA CYS A 189 -8.66 -5.63 8.85
C CYS A 189 -8.49 -5.38 7.35
N ARG A 190 -7.53 -4.51 7.01
CA ARG A 190 -7.14 -4.18 5.62
C ARG A 190 -6.54 -5.37 4.85
N ASN A 191 -6.42 -6.54 5.49
CA ASN A 191 -5.79 -7.76 5.00
C ASN A 191 -6.81 -8.82 4.57
N LYS A 192 -7.89 -8.42 3.90
CA LYS A 192 -9.03 -9.31 3.62
C LYS A 192 -8.69 -10.51 2.74
N TYR A 193 -7.65 -10.42 1.91
CA TYR A 193 -7.24 -11.55 1.07
C TYR A 193 -6.63 -12.72 1.87
N PHE A 194 -6.15 -12.50 3.10
CA PHE A 194 -5.76 -13.58 4.02
C PHE A 194 -6.97 -14.33 4.62
N LEU A 195 -8.20 -13.97 4.24
CA LEU A 195 -9.40 -14.75 4.54
C LEU A 195 -9.75 -15.73 3.40
N ALA A 196 -9.06 -15.65 2.26
CA ALA A 196 -9.22 -16.60 1.18
C ALA A 196 -8.49 -17.92 1.50
N PRO A 197 -8.85 -19.03 0.85
CA PRO A 197 -8.02 -20.24 0.84
C PRO A 197 -6.56 -19.91 0.53
N GLU A 198 -5.61 -20.62 1.14
CA GLU A 198 -4.20 -20.25 1.12
C GLU A 198 -3.64 -20.08 -0.30
N ALA A 199 -3.92 -21.03 -1.20
CA ALA A 199 -3.49 -20.95 -2.60
C ALA A 199 -3.98 -19.68 -3.30
N ILE A 200 -5.24 -19.28 -3.03
CA ILE A 200 -5.82 -18.03 -3.55
C ILE A 200 -5.15 -16.81 -2.93
N ALA A 201 -4.92 -16.83 -1.61
CA ALA A 201 -4.27 -15.72 -0.91
C ALA A 201 -2.82 -15.51 -1.37
N GLN A 202 -2.07 -16.59 -1.58
CA GLN A 202 -0.73 -16.56 -2.17
C GLN A 202 -0.74 -16.03 -3.60
N SER A 203 -1.68 -16.51 -4.43
CA SER A 203 -1.87 -16.03 -5.81
C SER A 203 -2.12 -14.52 -5.86
N ILE A 204 -3.07 -14.04 -5.04
CA ILE A 204 -3.34 -12.60 -4.90
C ILE A 204 -2.08 -11.85 -4.44
N HIS A 205 -1.34 -12.38 -3.45
CA HIS A 205 -0.15 -11.72 -2.93
C HIS A 205 0.94 -11.53 -3.98
N ARG A 206 1.23 -12.55 -4.79
CA ARG A 206 2.18 -12.44 -5.91
C ARG A 206 1.73 -11.39 -6.91
N GLU A 207 0.44 -11.40 -7.21
CA GLU A 207 -0.15 -10.51 -8.19
C GLU A 207 -0.21 -9.04 -7.73
N LEU A 208 -0.18 -8.77 -6.42
CA LEU A 208 0.02 -7.41 -5.90
C LEU A 208 1.36 -6.82 -6.35
N TYR A 209 2.43 -7.59 -6.28
CA TYR A 209 3.75 -7.17 -6.74
C TYR A 209 3.83 -7.17 -8.25
N ALA A 210 3.37 -8.24 -8.90
CA ALA A 210 3.47 -8.37 -10.35
C ALA A 210 2.72 -7.25 -11.09
N SER A 211 1.49 -6.90 -10.67
CA SER A 211 0.76 -5.77 -11.25
C SER A 211 1.42 -4.41 -10.96
N TRP A 212 2.03 -4.24 -9.79
CA TRP A 212 2.80 -3.04 -9.48
C TRP A 212 4.00 -2.89 -10.42
N GLU A 213 4.82 -3.94 -10.53
CA GLU A 213 6.03 -3.96 -11.35
C GLU A 213 5.73 -3.77 -12.84
N ARG A 214 4.76 -4.51 -13.40
CA ARG A 214 4.37 -4.40 -14.82
C ARG A 214 3.93 -2.99 -15.24
N ASN A 215 3.41 -2.19 -14.30
CA ASN A 215 2.88 -0.86 -14.59
C ASN A 215 3.75 0.27 -14.02
N LEU A 216 4.87 -0.04 -13.36
CA LEU A 216 5.69 0.96 -12.67
C LEU A 216 6.35 1.96 -13.63
N SER A 217 6.66 1.52 -14.85
CA SER A 217 7.24 2.34 -15.91
C SER A 217 6.39 3.56 -16.28
N MET A 218 5.08 3.52 -16.02
CA MET A 218 4.17 4.64 -16.26
C MET A 218 4.51 5.89 -15.44
N LEU A 219 5.19 5.71 -14.31
CA LEU A 219 5.65 6.82 -13.47
C LEU A 219 6.96 7.43 -13.96
N VAL A 220 7.69 6.76 -14.87
CA VAL A 220 9.06 7.13 -15.28
C VAL A 220 9.93 7.47 -14.05
N PRO A 221 10.13 6.50 -13.14
CA PRO A 221 10.80 6.76 -11.87
C PRO A 221 12.25 7.17 -12.11
N ALA A 222 12.70 8.20 -11.39
CA ALA A 222 14.09 8.65 -11.42
C ALA A 222 15.03 7.68 -10.70
N ALA A 223 14.49 6.90 -9.74
CA ALA A 223 15.20 5.82 -9.08
C ALA A 223 14.20 4.79 -8.51
N LEU A 224 14.62 3.53 -8.55
CA LEU A 224 13.90 2.38 -8.00
C LEU A 224 14.71 1.77 -6.86
N TYR A 225 14.05 1.57 -5.74
CA TYR A 225 14.61 0.92 -4.56
C TYR A 225 13.71 -0.24 -4.16
N THR A 226 14.33 -1.27 -3.59
CA THR A 226 13.66 -2.43 -3.01
C THR A 226 14.12 -2.56 -1.58
N THR A 227 13.18 -2.49 -0.63
CA THR A 227 13.46 -2.75 0.78
C THR A 227 12.93 -4.11 1.16
N GLN A 228 13.72 -4.90 1.88
CA GLN A 228 13.27 -6.18 2.41
C GLN A 228 13.91 -6.44 3.78
N VAL A 229 13.28 -7.30 4.57
CA VAL A 229 13.89 -7.84 5.79
C VAL A 229 14.43 -9.22 5.45
N SER A 230 15.72 -9.45 5.69
CA SER A 230 16.38 -10.73 5.43
C SER A 230 15.91 -11.82 6.39
N ALA A 231 16.27 -13.08 6.12
CA ALA A 231 16.03 -14.20 7.04
C ALA A 231 16.75 -14.04 8.39
N SER A 232 17.94 -13.44 8.40
CA SER A 232 18.68 -13.05 9.62
C SER A 232 17.99 -11.94 10.42
N GLY A 233 17.01 -11.27 9.80
CA GLY A 233 16.25 -10.19 10.42
C GLY A 233 16.85 -8.81 10.19
N ASP A 234 17.79 -8.66 9.26
CA ASP A 234 18.40 -7.38 8.87
C ASP A 234 17.51 -6.62 7.89
N LEU A 235 17.57 -5.28 7.91
CA LEU A 235 16.92 -4.45 6.89
C LEU A 235 17.89 -4.23 5.73
N LEU A 236 17.46 -4.60 4.53
CA LEU A 236 18.23 -4.46 3.31
C LEU A 236 17.55 -3.45 2.37
N VAL A 237 18.35 -2.67 1.65
CA VAL A 237 17.92 -1.84 0.51
C VAL A 237 18.73 -2.24 -0.71
N ASN A 238 18.05 -2.63 -1.79
CA ASN A 238 18.65 -3.18 -3.02
C ASN A 238 19.61 -4.35 -2.73
N GLY A 239 19.30 -5.17 -1.72
CA GLY A 239 20.14 -6.29 -1.28
C GLY A 239 21.28 -5.90 -0.33
N SER A 240 21.65 -4.62 -0.26
CA SER A 240 22.70 -4.14 0.64
C SER A 240 22.18 -3.91 2.05
N LEU A 241 23.00 -4.21 3.04
CA LEU A 241 22.68 -4.00 4.45
C LEU A 241 22.44 -2.51 4.75
N LEU A 242 21.26 -2.19 5.25
CA LEU A 242 20.92 -0.85 5.75
C LEU A 242 20.97 -0.81 7.28
N VAL A 243 20.39 -1.82 7.93
CA VAL A 243 20.37 -1.92 9.40
C VAL A 243 20.51 -3.37 9.84
N ALA A 244 21.58 -3.68 10.55
CA ALA A 244 21.76 -4.98 11.20
C ALA A 244 20.76 -5.17 12.34
N ASP A 245 20.31 -6.42 12.55
CA ASP A 245 19.41 -6.83 13.62
C ASP A 245 18.10 -6.02 13.68
N TRP A 246 17.63 -5.55 12.52
CA TRP A 246 16.42 -4.74 12.39
C TRP A 246 15.23 -5.34 13.14
N SER A 247 15.01 -6.64 12.96
CA SER A 247 13.90 -7.34 13.58
C SER A 247 13.99 -7.31 15.11
N LYS A 248 15.19 -7.36 15.70
CA LYS A 248 15.35 -7.27 17.15
C LYS A 248 15.16 -5.83 17.65
N ARG A 249 15.74 -4.86 16.93
CA ARG A 249 15.71 -3.44 17.30
C ARG A 249 14.32 -2.81 17.20
N PHE A 250 13.55 -3.16 16.17
CA PHE A 250 12.30 -2.47 15.83
C PHE A 250 11.02 -3.31 15.98
N GLN A 251 11.10 -4.58 16.42
CA GLN A 251 9.91 -5.37 16.80
C GLN A 251 9.07 -4.70 17.91
N ARG A 252 9.65 -3.78 18.69
CA ARG A 252 8.97 -3.00 19.74
C ARG A 252 8.23 -1.75 19.26
N ILE A 253 8.30 -1.35 17.99
CA ILE A 253 7.66 -0.09 17.53
C ILE A 253 6.21 -0.28 17.04
N SER A 254 5.68 -1.50 17.01
CA SER A 254 4.26 -1.74 16.69
C SER A 254 3.39 -1.75 17.94
N TYR A 255 2.91 -0.58 18.37
CA TYR A 255 1.82 -0.43 19.35
C TYR A 255 0.48 -0.23 18.62
#